data_AF-A0A2G2VE48-F1
#
_entry.id   AF-A0A2G2VE48-F1
#
_cell.length_a   1.000
_cell.length_b   1.000
_cell.length_c   1.000
_cell.angle_alpha   90.00
_cell.angle_beta   90.00
_cell.angle_gamma   90.00
#
_symmetry.space_group_name_H-M   'P 1'
#
loop_
_entity.id
_entity.type
_entity.pdbx_description
1 polymer ?
#
loop_
_entity_poly.entity_id
_entity_poly.type
_entity_poly.pdbx_seq_one_letter_code
_entity_poly.pdbx_strand_id
1 'polypeptide(L)'
;MAEDLKKKIRTYFTDKLLKIVCDPNLQMKVLNNSQKNQETPDANSQPYSHVEKGDPALEFIKYVCAVLALDKNVQHEVRIMRRNLLKLVRVREFAPEAEFRSLSVSYTLPNVICSYCNDCRDLDLCRDRALISHEWRCAVPQCGQPYDREAMENALVQIVRQRERLYHLQDLVCLKCHQIKAVLVPEHLPARKISRISAIKCRSS
;
A
#
# COMPACT_ATOMS: atom_id res chain seq x y z
N MET A 1 6.15 21.98 -26.80
CA MET A 1 5.52 21.42 -25.59
C MET A 1 6.27 20.23 -25.01
N ALA A 2 6.28 19.04 -25.64
CA ALA A 2 7.00 17.88 -25.08
C ALA A 2 8.52 18.11 -24.97
N GLU A 3 9.14 18.76 -25.96
CA GLU A 3 10.57 19.04 -25.96
C GLU A 3 10.99 20.08 -24.90
N ASP A 4 10.12 21.05 -24.63
CA ASP A 4 10.32 22.03 -23.56
C ASP A 4 10.28 21.36 -22.18
N LEU A 5 9.38 20.38 -22.00
CA LEU A 5 9.26 19.61 -20.76
C LEU A 5 10.49 18.72 -20.55
N LYS A 6 10.98 18.02 -21.59
CA LYS A 6 12.24 17.26 -21.52
C LYS A 6 13.42 18.16 -21.09
N LYS A 7 13.53 19.34 -21.71
CA LYS A 7 14.58 20.31 -21.37
C LYS A 7 14.47 20.75 -19.91
N LYS A 8 13.25 21.09 -19.45
CA LYS A 8 13.00 21.45 -18.04
C LYS A 8 13.32 20.32 -17.08
N ILE A 9 13.05 19.06 -17.44
CA ILE A 9 13.36 17.90 -16.59
C ILE A 9 14.87 17.75 -16.44
N ARG A 10 15.61 17.81 -17.56
CA ARG A 10 17.07 17.65 -17.56
C ARG A 10 17.80 18.74 -16.79
N THR A 11 17.36 19.98 -16.87
CA THR A 11 18.04 21.12 -16.23
C THR A 11 17.37 21.46 -14.89
N TYR A 12 16.24 22.14 -14.95
CA TYR A 12 15.59 22.74 -13.79
C TYR A 12 15.15 21.72 -12.74
N PHE A 13 14.39 20.69 -13.13
CA PHE A 13 13.86 19.74 -12.16
C PHE A 13 14.95 18.84 -11.58
N THR A 14 15.86 18.33 -12.41
CA THR A 14 16.98 17.50 -11.92
C THR A 14 17.81 18.28 -10.89
N ASP A 15 18.26 19.49 -11.22
CA ASP A 15 19.08 20.30 -10.30
C ASP A 15 18.33 20.66 -9.02
N LYS A 16 17.05 21.01 -9.13
CA LYS A 16 16.22 21.37 -7.97
C LYS A 16 15.98 20.17 -7.06
N LEU A 17 15.69 18.99 -7.63
CA LEU A 17 15.44 17.78 -6.85
C LEU A 17 16.71 17.25 -6.19
N LEU A 18 17.86 17.33 -6.87
CA LEU A 18 19.15 16.99 -6.25
C LEU A 18 19.42 17.90 -5.04
N LYS A 19 19.14 19.20 -5.13
CA LYS A 19 19.28 20.13 -3.99
C LYS A 19 18.35 19.79 -2.83
N ILE A 20 17.08 19.46 -3.12
CA ILE A 20 16.09 19.08 -2.09
C ILE A 20 16.52 17.79 -1.38
N VAL A 21 16.95 16.77 -2.12
CA VAL A 21 17.38 15.48 -1.55
C VAL A 21 18.68 15.60 -0.73
N CYS A 22 19.56 16.53 -1.10
CA CYS A 22 20.75 16.88 -0.33
C CYS A 22 20.50 17.81 0.86
N ASP A 23 19.26 18.30 1.07
CA ASP A 23 18.97 19.19 2.19
C ASP A 23 19.10 18.41 3.52
N PRO A 24 19.98 18.85 4.44
CA PRO A 24 20.21 18.17 5.71
C PRO A 24 18.93 18.04 6.55
N ASN A 25 17.91 18.89 6.37
CA ASN A 25 16.65 18.81 7.12
C ASN A 25 15.81 17.58 6.76
N LEU A 26 15.95 17.03 5.54
CA LEU A 26 15.31 15.76 5.14
C LEU A 26 16.07 14.55 5.70
N GLN A 27 17.39 14.64 5.89
CA GLN A 27 18.21 13.57 6.46
C GLN A 27 18.17 13.53 8.00
N MET A 28 17.99 14.67 8.67
CA MET A 28 18.07 14.80 10.14
C MET A 28 16.82 14.33 10.91
N LYS A 29 15.68 14.13 10.24
CA LYS A 29 14.47 13.57 10.91
C LYS A 29 14.60 12.09 11.30
N VAL A 30 15.59 11.38 10.76
CA VAL A 30 15.84 9.96 11.09
C VAL A 30 16.61 9.80 12.41
N LEU A 31 17.45 10.77 12.78
CA LEU A 31 18.28 10.71 13.99
C LEU A 31 17.59 11.31 15.22
N ASN A 32 16.82 12.39 15.06
CA ASN A 32 16.22 13.11 16.19
C ASN A 32 14.97 12.43 16.82
N ASN A 33 14.36 11.45 16.15
CA ASN A 33 13.21 10.70 16.69
C ASN A 33 13.61 9.60 17.69
N SER A 34 14.90 9.40 17.97
CA SER A 34 15.35 8.40 18.96
C SER A 34 15.40 8.94 20.40
N GLN A 35 15.13 10.22 20.66
CA GLN A 35 15.27 10.81 22.01
C GLN A 35 14.05 11.56 22.57
N LYS A 36 12.90 11.57 21.89
CA LYS A 36 11.62 12.00 22.50
C LYS A 36 10.53 11.00 22.17
N ASN A 37 10.28 10.09 23.11
CA ASN A 37 8.96 9.52 23.43
C ASN A 37 9.13 8.50 24.58
N GLN A 38 9.28 9.01 25.80
CA GLN A 38 8.79 8.32 27.00
C GLN A 38 7.49 8.98 27.42
N GLU A 39 6.42 8.80 26.64
CA GLU A 39 5.05 8.96 27.13
C GLU A 39 4.21 7.83 26.53
N THR A 40 3.50 7.15 27.40
CA THR A 40 2.78 5.87 27.24
C THR A 40 1.65 5.96 26.21
N PRO A 41 1.55 5.03 25.23
CA PRO A 41 0.36 4.93 24.40
C PRO A 41 -0.60 3.86 24.96
N ASP A 42 -1.80 4.31 25.32
CA ASP A 42 -2.96 3.47 25.54
C ASP A 42 -3.21 2.55 24.34
N ALA A 43 -3.56 1.30 24.66
CA ALA A 43 -3.93 0.27 23.72
C ALA A 43 -5.28 0.60 23.06
N ASN A 44 -5.28 1.24 21.88
CA ASN A 44 -6.25 0.94 20.80
C ASN A 44 -6.14 1.77 19.51
N SER A 45 -5.12 2.61 19.33
CA SER A 45 -4.84 3.21 18.02
C SER A 45 -3.76 2.41 17.31
N GLN A 46 -4.13 1.38 16.56
CA GLN A 46 -3.30 0.86 15.48
C GLN A 46 -3.48 1.77 14.26
N PRO A 47 -2.58 2.74 13.98
CA PRO A 47 -2.49 3.22 12.62
C PRO A 47 -2.01 2.04 11.78
N TYR A 48 -2.84 1.57 10.85
CA TYR A 48 -2.39 0.72 9.74
C TYR A 48 -1.47 1.57 8.84
N SER A 49 -0.30 1.89 9.37
CA SER A 49 0.80 2.47 8.62
C SER A 49 1.67 1.31 8.18
N HIS A 50 1.48 0.87 6.93
CA HIS A 50 2.63 0.50 6.09
C HIS A 50 3.46 1.77 5.81
N VAL A 51 3.84 2.50 6.85
CA VAL A 51 5.03 3.32 6.84
C VAL A 51 6.12 2.31 7.12
N GLU A 52 6.53 1.60 6.07
CA GLU A 52 7.91 1.10 6.08
C GLU A 52 8.76 2.30 6.51
N LYS A 53 9.60 2.12 7.53
CA LYS A 53 10.59 3.12 7.97
C LYS A 53 11.59 3.36 6.84
N GLY A 54 11.12 3.84 5.71
CA GLY A 54 11.90 4.23 4.56
C GLY A 54 12.50 5.61 4.81
N ASP A 55 13.70 5.82 4.30
CA ASP A 55 14.30 7.14 4.22
C ASP A 55 13.30 8.12 3.56
N PRO A 56 12.89 9.21 4.23
CA PRO A 56 11.98 10.21 3.67
C PRO A 56 12.45 10.75 2.30
N ALA A 57 13.76 10.83 2.09
CA ALA A 57 14.34 11.26 0.82
C ALA A 57 14.08 10.23 -0.29
N LEU A 58 14.19 8.93 0.02
CA LEU A 58 13.91 7.86 -0.92
C LEU A 58 12.43 7.85 -1.34
N GLU A 59 11.51 8.01 -0.39
CA GLU A 59 10.08 8.10 -0.69
C GLU A 59 9.77 9.31 -1.59
N PHE A 60 10.32 10.48 -1.26
CA PHE A 60 10.18 11.67 -2.09
C PHE A 60 10.63 11.43 -3.54
N ILE A 61 11.80 10.81 -3.74
CA ILE A 61 12.33 10.47 -5.07
C ILE A 61 11.36 9.55 -5.82
N LYS A 62 10.88 8.49 -5.16
CA LYS A 62 9.96 7.52 -5.77
C LYS A 62 8.69 8.22 -6.27
N TYR A 63 8.07 9.06 -5.44
CA TYR A 63 6.83 9.77 -5.77
C TYR A 63 6.99 10.75 -6.92
N VAL A 64 8.00 11.64 -6.85
CA VAL A 64 8.22 12.64 -7.90
C VAL A 64 8.52 11.98 -9.24
N CYS A 65 9.35 10.93 -9.24
CA CYS A 65 9.66 10.20 -10.46
C CYS A 65 8.43 9.45 -11.00
N ALA A 66 7.60 8.87 -10.14
CA ALA A 66 6.37 8.19 -10.54
C ALA A 66 5.37 9.14 -11.21
N VAL A 67 5.16 10.33 -10.65
CA VAL A 67 4.27 11.35 -11.23
C VAL A 67 4.79 11.84 -12.58
N LEU A 68 6.09 12.14 -12.70
CA LEU A 68 6.67 12.59 -13.96
C LEU A 68 6.67 11.50 -15.04
N ALA A 69 6.77 10.23 -14.64
CA ALA A 69 6.73 9.10 -15.57
C ALA A 69 5.33 8.80 -16.15
N LEU A 70 4.27 9.45 -15.66
CA LEU A 70 2.92 9.37 -16.23
C LEU A 70 2.89 9.88 -17.68
N ASP A 71 3.73 10.86 -18.02
CA ASP A 71 3.91 11.31 -19.39
C ASP A 71 4.95 10.43 -20.11
N LYS A 72 4.48 9.69 -21.12
CA LYS A 72 5.30 8.77 -21.92
C LYS A 72 6.41 9.49 -22.69
N ASN A 73 6.25 10.78 -23.00
CA ASN A 73 7.19 11.54 -23.82
C ASN A 73 8.50 11.88 -23.11
N VAL A 74 8.53 11.80 -21.77
CA VAL A 74 9.67 12.22 -20.94
C VAL A 74 10.28 11.08 -20.12
N GLN A 75 9.88 9.84 -20.38
CA GLN A 75 10.31 8.69 -19.58
C GLN A 75 11.82 8.50 -19.56
N HIS A 76 12.52 8.80 -20.66
CA HIS A 76 13.96 8.68 -20.73
C HIS A 76 14.66 9.66 -19.77
N GLU A 77 14.25 10.92 -19.81
CA GLU A 77 14.74 11.99 -18.93
C GLU A 77 14.44 11.67 -17.46
N VAL A 78 13.22 11.24 -17.16
CA VAL A 78 12.81 10.86 -15.80
C VAL A 78 13.63 9.67 -15.30
N ARG A 79 13.94 8.68 -16.15
CA ARG A 79 14.79 7.54 -15.78
C ARG A 79 16.20 7.97 -15.42
N ILE A 80 16.80 8.87 -16.20
CA ILE A 80 18.14 9.43 -15.91
C ILE A 80 18.12 10.19 -14.57
N MET A 81 17.12 11.05 -14.38
CA MET A 81 16.96 11.82 -13.16
C MET A 81 16.80 10.91 -11.94
N ARG A 82 15.93 9.90 -12.02
CA ARG A 82 15.72 8.90 -10.96
C ARG A 82 17.02 8.19 -10.60
N ARG A 83 17.81 7.74 -11.59
CA ARG A 83 19.12 7.11 -11.35
C ARG A 83 20.07 8.05 -10.60
N ASN A 84 20.12 9.32 -10.98
CA ASN A 84 20.99 10.30 -10.33
C ASN A 84 20.56 10.56 -8.88
N LEU A 85 19.25 10.70 -8.64
CA LEU A 85 18.70 10.89 -7.30
C LEU A 85 18.94 9.67 -6.39
N LEU A 86 18.74 8.45 -6.90
CA LEU A 86 18.97 7.21 -6.13
C LEU A 86 20.46 7.03 -5.73
N LYS A 87 21.39 7.45 -6.59
CA LYS A 87 22.82 7.45 -6.25
C LYS A 87 23.13 8.32 -5.03
N LEU A 88 22.45 9.45 -4.85
CA LEU A 88 22.66 10.34 -3.69
C LEU A 88 22.26 9.68 -2.38
N VAL A 89 21.14 8.96 -2.37
CA VAL A 89 20.65 8.21 -1.19
C VAL A 89 21.30 6.82 -1.08
N ARG A 90 22.30 6.51 -1.92
CA ARG A 90 23.05 5.23 -1.95
C ARG A 90 22.16 3.99 -2.15
N VAL A 91 21.04 4.14 -2.85
CA VAL A 91 20.12 3.04 -3.19
C VAL A 91 20.34 2.61 -4.64
N ARG A 92 20.34 1.30 -4.89
CA ARG A 92 20.48 0.75 -6.26
C ARG A 92 19.18 0.91 -7.04
N GLU A 93 19.26 1.21 -8.34
CA GLU A 93 18.10 1.47 -9.22
C GLU A 93 17.04 0.35 -9.19
N PHE A 94 17.50 -0.89 -9.06
CA PHE A 94 16.66 -2.11 -9.06
C PHE A 94 16.58 -2.80 -7.69
N ALA A 95 16.94 -2.11 -6.60
CA ALA A 95 16.71 -2.64 -5.26
C ALA A 95 15.21 -2.74 -4.98
N PRO A 96 14.75 -3.73 -4.19
CA PRO A 96 13.36 -3.83 -3.79
C PRO A 96 12.90 -2.56 -3.05
N GLU A 97 13.77 -1.94 -2.23
CA GLU A 97 13.44 -0.67 -1.59
C GLU A 97 13.36 0.51 -2.55
N ALA A 98 13.85 0.43 -3.79
CA ALA A 98 13.75 1.50 -4.78
C ALA A 98 12.44 1.45 -5.56
N GLU A 99 11.77 0.30 -5.59
CA GLU A 99 10.50 0.10 -6.28
C GLU A 99 9.47 1.13 -5.80
N PHE A 100 8.81 1.81 -6.74
CA PHE A 100 7.71 2.70 -6.38
C PHE A 100 6.50 1.85 -6.04
N ARG A 101 6.10 1.89 -4.78
CA ARG A 101 4.82 1.35 -4.32
C ARG A 101 3.94 2.53 -3.95
N SER A 102 2.80 2.65 -4.62
CA SER A 102 1.85 3.68 -4.26
C SER A 102 1.35 3.40 -2.84
N LEU A 103 1.55 4.33 -1.91
CA LEU A 103 0.92 4.26 -0.57
C LEU A 103 -0.58 4.55 -0.61
N SER A 104 -1.18 4.72 -1.82
CA SER A 104 -2.63 4.82 -1.92
C SER A 104 -3.24 3.48 -1.53
N VAL A 105 -3.69 3.43 -0.28
CA VAL A 105 -4.57 2.38 0.19
C VAL A 105 -5.78 2.38 -0.75
N SER A 106 -6.15 1.20 -1.21
CA SER A 106 -7.32 0.98 -2.03
C SER A 106 -8.03 -0.20 -1.43
N TYR A 107 -9.32 -0.03 -1.20
CA TYR A 107 -10.17 -1.12 -0.77
C TYR A 107 -11.46 -1.06 -1.57
N THR A 108 -11.66 -2.11 -2.35
CA THR A 108 -12.84 -2.25 -3.20
C THR A 108 -13.90 -3.05 -2.46
N LEU A 109 -15.07 -2.44 -2.23
CA LEU A 109 -16.28 -3.14 -1.86
C LEU A 109 -16.94 -3.67 -3.15
N PRO A 110 -16.97 -4.99 -3.36
CA PRO A 110 -17.48 -5.55 -4.61
C PRO A 110 -19.00 -5.58 -4.63
N ASN A 111 -19.58 -5.56 -5.84
CA ASN A 111 -20.98 -5.84 -6.11
C ASN A 111 -21.98 -4.95 -5.34
N VAL A 112 -21.75 -3.64 -5.31
CA VAL A 112 -22.72 -2.70 -4.73
C VAL A 112 -23.83 -2.45 -5.76
N ILE A 113 -25.05 -2.85 -5.40
CA ILE A 113 -26.22 -2.78 -6.27
C ILE A 113 -27.09 -1.58 -5.85
N CYS A 114 -27.43 -0.72 -6.80
CA CYS A 114 -28.39 0.36 -6.57
C CYS A 114 -29.82 -0.18 -6.41
N SER A 115 -30.50 0.19 -5.33
CA SER A 115 -31.88 -0.23 -5.05
C SER A 115 -32.93 0.31 -6.04
N TYR A 116 -32.58 1.33 -6.83
CA TYR A 116 -33.50 1.96 -7.78
C TYR A 116 -33.27 1.49 -9.23
N CYS A 117 -32.06 1.70 -9.77
CA CYS A 117 -31.76 1.36 -11.17
C CYS A 117 -31.12 -0.02 -11.34
N ASN A 118 -30.86 -0.75 -10.26
CA ASN A 118 -30.20 -2.05 -10.26
C ASN A 118 -28.79 -2.05 -10.92
N ASP A 119 -28.17 -0.88 -11.02
CA ASP A 119 -26.76 -0.75 -11.44
C ASP A 119 -25.88 -1.44 -10.40
N CYS A 120 -25.01 -2.33 -10.88
CA CYS A 120 -24.09 -3.10 -10.05
C CYS A 120 -22.67 -2.64 -10.36
N ARG A 121 -22.00 -2.08 -9.36
CA ARG A 121 -20.61 -1.62 -9.49
C ARG A 121 -19.79 -1.91 -8.26
N ASP A 122 -18.50 -2.02 -8.47
CA ASP A 122 -17.52 -2.07 -7.41
C ASP A 122 -17.20 -0.64 -6.92
N LEU A 123 -17.11 -0.44 -5.61
CA LEU A 123 -16.80 0.85 -4.99
C LEU A 123 -15.39 0.83 -4.37
N ASP A 124 -14.47 1.65 -4.88
CA ASP A 124 -13.18 1.86 -4.22
C ASP A 124 -13.33 2.93 -3.12
N LEU A 125 -13.40 2.47 -1.87
CA LEU A 125 -13.65 3.31 -0.69
C LEU A 125 -12.56 4.36 -0.44
N CYS A 126 -11.37 4.20 -1.01
CA CYS A 126 -10.23 5.08 -0.77
C CYS A 126 -9.88 5.97 -1.97
N ARG A 127 -10.37 5.63 -3.18
CA ARG A 127 -10.03 6.37 -4.40
C ARG A 127 -11.23 7.00 -5.11
N ASP A 128 -12.45 6.54 -4.82
CA ASP A 128 -13.65 7.12 -5.42
C ASP A 128 -13.90 8.52 -4.86
N ARG A 129 -13.79 9.53 -5.73
CA ARG A 129 -13.90 10.95 -5.34
C ARG A 129 -15.26 11.29 -4.75
N ALA A 130 -16.34 10.69 -5.27
CA ALA A 130 -17.69 10.92 -4.77
C ALA A 130 -17.83 10.37 -3.35
N LEU A 131 -17.29 9.18 -3.08
CA LEU A 131 -17.34 8.59 -1.74
C LEU A 131 -16.51 9.41 -0.73
N ILE A 132 -15.34 9.90 -1.15
CA ILE A 132 -14.48 10.76 -0.33
C ILE A 132 -15.14 12.11 -0.02
N SER A 133 -15.91 12.67 -0.96
CA SER A 133 -16.72 13.88 -0.72
C SER A 133 -18.03 13.60 0.03
N HIS A 134 -18.21 12.39 0.58
CA HIS A 134 -19.42 11.93 1.28
C HIS A 134 -20.68 11.86 0.40
N GLU A 135 -20.52 11.79 -0.93
CA GLU A 135 -21.59 11.59 -1.91
C GLU A 135 -21.82 10.10 -2.18
N TRP A 136 -22.43 9.40 -1.22
CA TRP A 136 -22.78 7.98 -1.32
C TRP A 136 -24.01 7.75 -2.19
N ARG A 137 -23.88 7.95 -3.50
CA ARG A 137 -24.97 7.87 -4.47
C ARG A 137 -24.60 7.02 -5.68
N CYS A 138 -25.62 6.47 -6.31
CA CYS A 138 -25.47 5.78 -7.59
C CYS A 138 -24.85 6.71 -8.64
N ALA A 139 -23.79 6.22 -9.30
CA ALA A 139 -23.03 6.97 -10.30
C ALA A 139 -23.76 7.15 -11.65
N VAL A 140 -24.88 6.44 -11.85
CA VAL A 140 -25.73 6.61 -13.04
C VAL A 140 -26.33 8.04 -13.04
N PRO A 141 -26.06 8.87 -14.08
CA PRO A 141 -26.41 10.29 -14.08
C PRO A 141 -27.89 10.59 -13.80
N GLN A 142 -28.79 9.75 -14.32
CA GLN A 142 -30.23 9.90 -14.14
C GLN A 142 -30.81 9.23 -12.88
N CYS A 143 -29.99 8.53 -12.08
CA CYS A 143 -30.45 7.84 -10.88
C CYS A 143 -30.18 8.64 -9.61
N GLY A 144 -28.91 8.87 -9.27
CA GLY A 144 -28.51 9.62 -8.07
C GLY A 144 -29.04 9.07 -6.73
N GLN A 145 -29.62 7.87 -6.72
CA GLN A 145 -30.20 7.26 -5.53
C GLN A 145 -29.12 7.07 -4.46
N PRO A 146 -29.35 7.46 -3.20
CA PRO A 146 -28.41 7.23 -2.13
C PRO A 146 -28.26 5.73 -1.88
N TYR A 147 -27.02 5.27 -1.71
CA TYR A 147 -26.76 3.91 -1.27
C TYR A 147 -27.14 3.76 0.20
N ASP A 148 -27.64 2.57 0.55
CA ASP A 148 -27.87 2.19 1.94
C ASP A 148 -26.52 1.95 2.63
N ARG A 149 -26.15 2.87 3.52
CA ARG A 149 -24.89 2.82 4.26
C ARG A 149 -24.85 1.66 5.24
N GLU A 150 -25.97 1.32 5.87
CA GLU A 150 -26.03 0.22 6.82
C GLU A 150 -25.84 -1.12 6.10
N ALA A 151 -26.45 -1.29 4.93
CA ALA A 151 -26.22 -2.45 4.08
C ALA A 151 -24.74 -2.59 3.65
N MET A 152 -24.10 -1.48 3.26
CA MET A 152 -22.67 -1.47 2.89
C MET A 152 -21.76 -1.78 4.08
N GLU A 153 -22.02 -1.19 5.25
CA GLU A 153 -21.27 -1.45 6.47
C GLU A 153 -21.40 -2.93 6.88
N ASN A 154 -22.61 -3.48 6.83
CA ASN A 154 -22.85 -4.90 7.05
C ASN A 154 -22.09 -5.78 6.05
N ALA A 155 -22.06 -5.41 4.76
CA ALA A 155 -21.29 -6.13 3.75
C ALA A 155 -19.79 -6.15 4.07
N LEU A 156 -19.22 -5.02 4.54
CA LEU A 156 -17.83 -4.96 4.99
C LEU A 156 -17.57 -5.88 6.18
N VAL A 157 -18.47 -5.90 7.16
CA VAL A 157 -18.40 -6.82 8.31
C VAL A 157 -18.43 -8.27 7.84
N GLN A 158 -19.28 -8.63 6.89
CA GLN A 158 -19.33 -9.99 6.34
C GLN A 158 -18.02 -10.37 5.63
N ILE A 159 -17.40 -9.45 4.89
CA ILE A 159 -16.11 -9.72 4.24
C ILE A 159 -15.03 -10.04 5.28
N VAL A 160 -14.97 -9.28 6.38
CA VAL A 160 -14.01 -9.55 7.47
C VAL A 160 -14.26 -10.91 8.10
N ARG A 161 -15.51 -11.22 8.45
CA ARG A 161 -15.89 -12.53 9.01
C ARG A 161 -15.58 -13.69 8.05
N GLN A 162 -15.77 -13.49 6.76
CA GLN A 162 -15.43 -14.49 5.75
C GLN A 162 -13.91 -14.71 5.69
N ARG A 163 -13.11 -13.65 5.72
CA ARG A 163 -11.64 -13.75 5.76
C ARG A 163 -11.15 -14.43 7.03
N GLU A 164 -11.74 -14.12 8.18
CA GLU A 164 -11.45 -14.80 9.44
C GLU A 164 -11.74 -16.31 9.34
N ARG A 165 -12.91 -16.69 8.80
CA ARG A 165 -13.26 -18.10 8.59
C ARG A 165 -12.25 -18.80 7.69
N LEU A 166 -11.91 -18.19 6.55
CA LEU A 166 -10.93 -18.75 5.62
C LEU A 166 -9.55 -18.90 6.26
N TYR A 167 -9.15 -17.96 7.10
CA TYR A 167 -7.89 -18.04 7.84
C TYR A 167 -7.86 -19.21 8.83
N HIS A 168 -8.97 -19.48 9.52
CA HIS A 168 -9.07 -20.64 10.41
C HIS A 168 -9.11 -21.96 9.67
N LEU A 169 -9.67 -21.99 8.45
CA LEU A 169 -9.79 -23.17 7.61
C LEU A 169 -8.60 -23.35 6.65
N GLN A 170 -7.57 -22.50 6.71
CA GLN A 170 -6.47 -22.54 5.76
C GLN A 170 -5.66 -23.84 5.87
N ASP A 171 -5.31 -24.40 4.72
CA ASP A 171 -4.41 -25.54 4.65
C ASP A 171 -3.00 -25.16 5.10
N LEU A 172 -2.35 -26.10 5.80
CA LEU A 172 -0.98 -25.94 6.24
C LEU A 172 -0.05 -26.70 5.31
N VAL A 173 0.85 -25.96 4.65
CA VAL A 173 1.85 -26.51 3.73
C VAL A 173 3.19 -26.63 4.45
N CYS A 174 3.90 -27.74 4.22
CA CYS A 174 5.27 -27.87 4.71
C CYS A 174 6.24 -27.11 3.81
N LEU A 175 7.09 -26.23 4.37
CA LEU A 175 8.10 -25.50 3.60
C LEU A 175 9.22 -26.38 3.02
N LYS A 176 9.36 -27.64 3.46
CA LYS A 176 10.41 -28.55 2.98
C LYS A 176 9.96 -29.44 1.83
N CYS A 177 8.80 -30.10 1.99
CA CYS A 177 8.28 -31.06 1.02
C CYS A 177 7.09 -30.54 0.22
N HIS A 178 6.62 -29.33 0.50
CA HIS A 178 5.45 -28.69 -0.14
C HIS A 178 4.15 -29.51 -0.07
N GLN A 179 4.10 -30.54 0.77
CA GLN A 179 2.91 -31.35 0.99
C GLN A 179 1.93 -30.62 1.92
N ILE A 180 0.65 -30.78 1.62
CA ILE A 180 -0.47 -30.30 2.44
C ILE A 180 -0.66 -31.26 3.62
N LYS A 181 -0.82 -30.74 4.82
CA LYS A 181 -1.09 -31.57 5.99
C LYS A 181 -2.52 -32.14 5.94
N ALA A 182 -2.63 -33.44 5.67
CA ALA A 182 -3.92 -34.13 5.51
C ALA A 182 -4.69 -34.42 6.82
N VAL A 183 -4.06 -34.27 8.00
CA VAL A 183 -4.64 -34.69 9.29
C VAL A 183 -4.96 -33.48 10.18
N LEU A 184 -6.22 -33.38 10.58
CA LEU A 184 -6.74 -32.48 11.62
C LEU A 184 -5.90 -32.62 12.90
N VAL A 185 -5.49 -31.49 13.47
CA VAL A 185 -4.60 -31.40 14.64
C VAL A 185 -5.16 -32.23 15.82
N PRO A 186 -4.45 -33.26 16.33
CA PRO A 186 -4.71 -33.77 17.67
C PRO A 186 -4.24 -32.73 18.70
N GLU A 187 -5.02 -32.59 19.77
CA GLU A 187 -5.08 -31.51 20.77
C GLU A 187 -3.79 -31.17 21.55
N HIS A 188 -2.63 -31.75 21.22
CA HIS A 188 -1.42 -31.65 22.01
C HIS A 188 -0.16 -31.35 21.19
N LEU A 189 0.08 -30.07 20.91
CA LEU A 189 1.43 -29.54 20.79
C LEU A 189 1.54 -28.22 21.58
N PRO A 190 2.55 -28.07 22.48
CA PRO A 190 2.68 -26.92 23.33
C PRO A 190 2.96 -25.67 22.49
N ALA A 191 2.25 -24.58 22.83
CA ALA A 191 2.34 -23.28 22.20
C ALA A 191 3.79 -22.76 22.19
N ARG A 192 4.52 -23.01 21.10
CA ARG A 192 5.76 -22.30 20.78
C ARG A 192 5.63 -21.70 19.41
N LYS A 193 5.31 -20.39 19.40
CA LYS A 193 5.42 -19.44 18.30
C LYS A 193 5.18 -20.05 16.92
N ILE A 194 3.92 -20.34 16.63
CA ILE A 194 3.48 -20.52 15.25
C ILE A 194 3.47 -19.12 14.64
N SER A 195 4.54 -18.76 13.93
CA SER A 195 4.43 -17.70 12.93
C SER A 195 3.40 -18.19 11.91
N ARG A 196 2.16 -17.72 12.03
CA ARG A 196 1.00 -18.07 11.18
C ARG A 196 1.16 -17.44 9.79
N ILE A 197 2.22 -17.85 9.10
CA ILE A 197 2.45 -17.73 7.66
C ILE A 197 2.77 -19.16 7.22
N SER A 198 1.72 -19.90 6.88
CA SER A 198 1.68 -21.13 6.06
C SER A 198 2.82 -22.16 6.17
N ALA A 199 3.47 -22.30 7.33
CA ALA A 199 4.69 -23.09 7.45
C ALA A 199 4.70 -23.99 8.68
N ILE A 200 4.58 -25.30 8.48
CA ILE A 200 4.90 -26.31 9.50
C ILE A 200 6.27 -26.93 9.19
N LYS A 201 7.11 -27.05 10.22
CA LYS A 201 8.38 -27.78 10.15
C LYS A 201 8.08 -29.29 10.25
N CYS A 202 8.41 -30.05 9.21
CA CYS A 202 8.23 -31.51 9.20
C CYS A 202 9.09 -32.16 10.30
N ARG A 203 8.50 -33.04 11.12
CA ARG A 203 9.28 -33.99 11.91
C ARG A 203 9.81 -35.04 10.93
N SER A 204 11.12 -35.09 10.78
CA SER A 204 11.82 -36.22 10.17
C SER A 204 11.63 -37.43 11.06
N SER A 205 11.07 -38.50 10.50
CA SER A 205 11.21 -39.85 11.03
C SER A 205 12.67 -40.29 10.94
#